data_AF-A0A0F9IK98-F1
#
_entry.id   AF-A0A0F9IK98-F1
#
_cell.length_a   1.000
_cell.length_b   1.000
_cell.length_c   1.000
_cell.angle_alpha   90.00
_cell.angle_beta   90.00
_cell.angle_gamma   90.00
#
_symmetry.space_group_name_H-M   'P 1'
#
loop_
_entity.id
_entity.type
_entity.pdbx_description
1 polymer ?
#
loop_
_entity_poly.entity_id
_entity_poly.type
_entity_poly.pdbx_seq_one_letter_code
_entity_poly.pdbx_strand_id
1 'polypeptide(L)'
;MTEVVGTISQIKVTGALAQLDVTAEIARVVLVSGPAFVSAEIGTTADNKIVITFDAAFNESYVPATSAFSTTGITGSPTITVVSVSGVTVTLTLSGDATSGDTITVGYTIPGSNPLQDADGKMSSTFAGESVTNNITVFCAEYQAVYDAYTIKPDAATAAIWNTYVRSGVADGWWAKEDVEYVYAAHTNDNGEALINWKNPGTFDAAAFNAPAFVANEGFTGNGTTQYIDCNWNPSANGVNYVLNSASMGVYIRTNVKEAKFDIGANNIGQHINATQIIARWSDDNAYIRINTATPLGGGNLDSRGMYVSARTAVNVNNLYKNKVSIANSADASVGLTSSNIYTLARNDGGSALDFNAKQLSMAFAGAGMTQTDVNNKTDAFNAAMTALGTNVF
;
A
#
# COMPACT_ATOMS: atom_id res chain seq x y z
N MET A 1 38.11 44.41 -49.27
CA MET A 1 38.87 43.94 -48.10
C MET A 1 40.01 44.93 -47.90
N THR A 2 39.79 45.98 -47.10
CA THR A 2 40.88 46.77 -46.53
C THR A 2 40.35 47.38 -45.24
N GLU A 3 40.74 46.74 -44.15
CA GLU A 3 40.50 47.12 -42.77
C GLU A 3 41.43 48.30 -42.44
N VAL A 4 40.88 49.43 -41.99
CA VAL A 4 41.69 50.52 -41.43
C VAL A 4 41.69 50.32 -39.92
N VAL A 5 42.65 49.56 -39.42
CA VAL A 5 42.95 49.44 -37.99
C VAL A 5 43.71 50.68 -37.56
N GLY A 6 43.01 51.64 -36.95
CA GLY A 6 43.62 52.81 -36.32
C GLY A 6 44.05 52.47 -34.89
N THR A 7 45.35 52.31 -34.65
CA THR A 7 45.91 52.28 -33.29
C THR A 7 45.82 53.68 -32.66
N ILE A 8 44.99 53.84 -31.64
CA ILE A 8 44.98 55.01 -30.76
C ILE A 8 46.21 54.92 -29.85
N SER A 9 47.30 55.60 -30.22
CA SER A 9 48.61 55.40 -29.59
C SER A 9 48.91 56.26 -28.36
N GLN A 10 48.02 57.15 -27.88
CA GLN A 10 48.22 57.79 -26.58
C GLN A 10 47.00 58.60 -26.12
N ILE A 11 46.43 58.24 -24.97
CA ILE A 11 45.61 59.14 -24.16
C ILE A 11 46.59 59.86 -23.23
N LYS A 12 46.80 61.16 -23.45
CA LYS A 12 47.59 62.00 -22.56
C LYS A 12 46.71 62.38 -21.36
N VAL A 13 46.87 61.69 -20.24
CA VAL A 13 46.19 62.07 -18.99
C VAL A 13 47.12 62.92 -18.14
N THR A 14 46.83 64.20 -18.05
CA THR A 14 47.44 65.14 -17.09
C THR A 14 46.54 65.25 -15.87
N GLY A 15 46.86 64.50 -14.81
CA GLY A 15 46.17 64.53 -13.53
C GLY A 15 46.03 63.13 -12.92
N ALA A 16 46.05 63.03 -11.58
CA ALA A 16 45.86 61.76 -10.88
C ALA A 16 44.54 61.11 -11.34
N LEU A 17 44.68 60.00 -12.07
CA LEU A 17 43.57 59.15 -12.49
C LEU A 17 42.93 58.57 -11.22
N ALA A 18 41.79 59.12 -10.80
CA ALA A 18 40.77 58.28 -10.21
C ALA A 18 40.42 57.27 -11.31
N GLN A 19 40.99 56.07 -11.20
CA GLN A 19 40.68 54.96 -12.06
C GLN A 19 39.16 54.80 -11.98
N LEU A 20 38.45 55.13 -13.06
CA LEU A 20 37.06 54.70 -13.20
C LEU A 20 37.15 53.18 -13.13
N ASP A 21 36.76 52.63 -11.99
CA ASP A 21 36.89 51.22 -11.68
C ASP A 21 35.83 50.49 -12.49
N VAL A 22 36.11 50.30 -13.78
CA VAL A 22 35.25 49.56 -14.70
C VAL A 22 35.06 48.13 -14.17
N THR A 23 35.96 47.64 -13.29
CA THR A 23 35.83 46.37 -12.59
C THR A 23 34.73 46.41 -11.51
N ALA A 24 34.54 47.54 -10.83
CA ALA A 24 33.42 47.76 -9.91
C ALA A 24 32.07 47.96 -10.65
N GLU A 25 32.10 48.55 -11.85
CA GLU A 25 30.89 48.76 -12.67
C GLU A 25 30.48 47.48 -13.43
N ILE A 26 31.42 46.64 -13.86
CA ILE A 26 31.16 45.31 -14.44
C ILE A 26 30.68 44.33 -13.35
N ALA A 27 31.12 44.47 -12.10
CA ALA A 27 30.57 43.72 -10.96
C ALA A 27 29.11 44.09 -10.61
N ARG A 28 28.62 45.26 -11.04
CA ARG A 28 27.19 45.65 -10.94
C ARG A 28 26.29 45.02 -12.00
N VAL A 29 26.86 44.24 -12.93
CA VAL A 29 26.11 43.43 -13.90
C VAL A 29 26.21 41.94 -13.54
N VAL A 30 26.29 41.62 -12.24
CA VAL A 30 25.76 40.32 -11.79
C VAL A 30 24.24 40.48 -11.89
N LEU A 31 23.61 39.76 -12.81
CA LEU A 31 22.16 39.56 -12.79
C LEU A 31 21.84 38.93 -11.44
N VAL A 32 21.48 39.73 -10.44
CA VAL A 32 21.05 39.20 -9.16
C VAL A 32 19.61 38.75 -9.36
N SER A 33 19.45 37.56 -9.93
CA SER A 33 18.15 36.93 -10.06
C SER A 33 17.64 36.55 -8.68
N GLY A 34 16.37 36.81 -8.40
CA GLY A 34 15.72 36.22 -7.24
C GLY A 34 15.59 34.71 -7.38
N PRO A 35 14.91 34.05 -6.43
CA PRO A 35 14.76 32.60 -6.43
C PRO A 35 14.26 32.07 -7.78
N ALA A 36 14.95 31.09 -8.35
CA ALA A 36 14.67 30.48 -9.64
C ALA A 36 13.98 29.12 -9.47
N PHE A 37 13.08 28.79 -10.41
CA PHE A 37 12.40 27.50 -10.45
C PHE A 37 13.41 26.37 -10.59
N VAL A 38 13.27 25.30 -9.79
CA VAL A 38 14.10 24.09 -9.86
C VAL A 38 13.27 22.89 -10.30
N SER A 39 12.15 22.66 -9.63
CA SER A 39 11.27 21.53 -9.92
C SER A 39 9.85 21.76 -9.41
N ALA A 40 8.90 20.99 -9.93
CA ALA A 40 7.57 20.90 -9.38
C ALA A 40 7.09 19.45 -9.40
N GLU A 41 6.33 19.05 -8.38
CA GLU A 41 5.75 17.72 -8.27
C GLU A 41 4.36 17.76 -7.63
N ILE A 42 3.55 16.73 -7.90
CA ILE A 42 2.26 16.48 -7.27
C ILE A 42 2.14 15.00 -6.89
N GLY A 43 1.31 14.68 -5.89
CA GLY A 43 1.08 13.30 -5.42
C GLY A 43 2.05 12.81 -4.34
N THR A 44 3.08 13.58 -3.97
CA THR A 44 3.99 13.22 -2.86
C THR A 44 3.43 13.61 -1.49
N THR A 45 2.66 14.69 -1.43
CA THR A 45 1.99 15.16 -0.19
C THR A 45 0.48 14.93 -0.24
N ALA A 46 -0.14 15.22 -1.38
CA ALA A 46 -1.57 15.01 -1.67
C ALA A 46 -1.81 15.13 -3.17
N ASP A 47 -2.91 14.57 -3.65
CA ASP A 47 -3.28 14.55 -5.08
C ASP A 47 -3.78 15.92 -5.59
N ASN A 48 -4.03 16.88 -4.69
CA ASN A 48 -4.41 18.26 -5.01
C ASN A 48 -3.36 19.32 -4.64
N LYS A 49 -2.13 18.92 -4.31
CA LYS A 49 -1.06 19.85 -3.92
C LYS A 49 0.13 19.77 -4.87
N ILE A 50 0.35 20.84 -5.63
CA ILE A 50 1.59 21.02 -6.40
C ILE A 50 2.62 21.68 -5.49
N VAL A 51 3.72 20.99 -5.25
CA VAL A 51 4.88 21.50 -4.51
C VAL A 51 5.93 21.93 -5.52
N ILE A 52 6.27 23.22 -5.50
CA ILE A 52 7.30 23.82 -6.35
C ILE A 52 8.51 24.14 -5.49
N THR A 53 9.68 23.69 -5.93
CA THR A 53 10.97 23.94 -5.28
C THR A 53 11.77 24.96 -6.07
N PHE A 54 12.37 25.90 -5.33
CA PHE A 54 13.24 26.95 -5.86
C PHE A 54 14.66 26.78 -5.32
N ASP A 55 15.62 27.49 -5.92
CA ASP A 55 17.04 27.42 -5.56
C ASP A 55 17.43 28.27 -4.33
N ALA A 56 16.54 29.16 -3.89
CA ALA A 56 16.76 30.07 -2.78
C ALA A 56 15.49 30.29 -1.95
N ALA A 57 15.67 30.67 -0.69
CA ALA A 57 14.56 30.86 0.23
C ALA A 57 13.82 32.19 0.00
N PHE A 58 12.50 32.17 0.16
CA PHE A 58 11.63 33.33 0.02
C PHE A 58 11.48 34.12 1.32
N ASN A 59 11.09 35.39 1.19
CA ASN A 59 10.46 36.14 2.26
C ASN A 59 8.99 35.73 2.38
N GLU A 60 8.66 34.92 3.39
CA GLU A 60 7.33 34.33 3.59
C GLU A 60 6.22 35.36 3.87
N SER A 61 6.56 36.64 4.12
CA SER A 61 5.56 37.72 4.22
C SER A 61 4.97 38.12 2.86
N TYR A 62 5.57 37.67 1.75
CA TYR A 62 5.15 37.97 0.38
C TYR A 62 4.54 36.73 -0.27
N VAL A 63 3.23 36.55 -0.07
CA VAL A 63 2.45 35.47 -0.69
C VAL A 63 1.66 36.04 -1.88
N PRO A 64 1.94 35.60 -3.13
CA PRO A 64 1.17 36.02 -4.29
C PRO A 64 -0.29 35.55 -4.23
N ALA A 65 -1.16 36.28 -4.92
CA ALA A 65 -2.54 35.81 -5.16
C ALA A 65 -2.55 34.54 -6.03
N THR A 66 -3.59 33.71 -5.91
CA THR A 66 -3.75 32.49 -6.72
C THR A 66 -3.73 32.77 -8.22
N SER A 67 -4.21 33.94 -8.65
CA SER A 67 -4.19 34.39 -10.06
C SER A 67 -2.80 34.70 -10.63
N ALA A 68 -1.77 34.76 -9.78
CA ALA A 68 -0.38 34.86 -10.23
C ALA A 68 0.14 33.53 -10.79
N PHE A 69 -0.54 32.41 -10.48
CA PHE A 69 -0.17 31.08 -10.94
C PHE A 69 -1.20 30.52 -11.91
N SER A 70 -0.75 29.64 -12.80
CA SER A 70 -1.60 28.89 -13.71
C SER A 70 -1.18 27.43 -13.76
N THR A 71 -2.14 26.54 -14.00
CA THR A 71 -1.91 25.11 -14.20
C THR A 71 -2.65 24.64 -15.46
N THR A 72 -2.04 23.73 -16.22
CA THR A 72 -2.71 23.09 -17.38
C THR A 72 -2.46 21.58 -17.38
N GLY A 73 -3.27 20.85 -18.16
CA GLY A 73 -3.11 19.40 -18.34
C GLY A 73 -3.59 18.51 -17.19
N ILE A 74 -4.35 19.10 -16.25
CA ILE A 74 -5.01 18.38 -15.16
C ILE A 74 -6.43 18.00 -15.59
N THR A 75 -6.80 16.73 -15.45
CA THR A 75 -8.15 16.25 -15.75
C THR A 75 -9.19 16.97 -14.86
N GLY A 76 -10.30 17.42 -15.46
CA GLY A 76 -11.33 18.19 -14.75
C GLY A 76 -10.99 19.67 -14.53
N SER A 77 -9.79 20.12 -14.92
CA SER A 77 -9.36 21.52 -14.90
C SER A 77 -9.63 22.25 -13.56
N PRO A 78 -9.17 21.73 -12.41
CA PRO A 78 -9.35 22.40 -11.13
C PRO A 78 -8.63 23.76 -11.11
N THR A 79 -9.16 24.67 -10.29
CA THR A 79 -8.58 26.00 -10.06
C THR A 79 -7.65 26.02 -8.86
N ILE A 80 -6.71 26.97 -8.80
CA ILE A 80 -5.84 27.16 -7.64
C ILE A 80 -6.63 27.93 -6.55
N THR A 81 -6.76 27.34 -5.37
CA THR A 81 -7.52 27.87 -4.24
C THR A 81 -6.65 28.50 -3.17
N VAL A 82 -5.41 28.03 -2.99
CA VAL A 82 -4.47 28.53 -1.99
C VAL A 82 -3.05 28.53 -2.56
N VAL A 83 -2.28 29.58 -2.23
CA VAL A 83 -0.83 29.64 -2.38
C VAL A 83 -0.23 29.75 -0.98
N SER A 84 0.75 28.91 -0.66
CA SER A 84 1.55 29.05 0.56
C SER A 84 3.03 29.04 0.20
N VAL A 85 3.81 29.92 0.82
CA VAL A 85 5.25 30.06 0.62
C VAL A 85 5.94 29.70 1.92
N SER A 86 6.94 28.80 1.87
CA SER A 86 7.77 28.49 3.03
C SER A 86 9.17 28.03 2.63
N GLY A 87 10.19 28.66 3.21
CA GLY A 87 11.58 28.42 2.86
C GLY A 87 11.80 28.54 1.34
N VAL A 88 12.26 27.46 0.71
CA VAL A 88 12.50 27.37 -0.75
C VAL A 88 11.29 26.86 -1.54
N THR A 89 10.12 26.72 -0.90
CA THR A 89 8.96 26.04 -1.49
C THR A 89 7.77 26.96 -1.66
N VAL A 90 7.05 26.75 -2.76
CA VAL A 90 5.70 27.29 -2.98
C VAL A 90 4.77 26.10 -3.16
N THR A 91 3.73 26.01 -2.34
CA THR A 91 2.69 24.98 -2.47
C THR A 91 1.41 25.60 -3.00
N LEU A 92 0.89 25.05 -4.10
CA LEU A 92 -0.39 25.40 -4.69
C LEU A 92 -1.42 24.33 -4.28
N THR A 93 -2.56 24.75 -3.74
CA THR A 93 -3.69 23.84 -3.46
C THR A 93 -4.75 23.99 -4.54
N LEU A 94 -5.14 22.89 -5.17
CA LEU A 94 -6.13 22.82 -6.24
C LEU A 94 -7.54 22.60 -5.68
N SER A 95 -8.57 23.03 -6.40
CA SER A 95 -9.99 22.83 -6.04
C SER A 95 -10.48 21.39 -6.26
N GLY A 96 -9.66 20.54 -6.88
CA GLY A 96 -9.90 19.13 -7.15
C GLY A 96 -8.57 18.40 -7.37
N ASP A 97 -8.61 17.08 -7.30
CA ASP A 97 -7.43 16.24 -7.40
C ASP A 97 -6.94 16.14 -8.86
N ALA A 98 -5.63 16.06 -9.04
CA ALA A 98 -5.06 15.58 -10.29
C ALA A 98 -5.20 14.05 -10.36
N THR A 99 -5.10 13.50 -11.57
CA THR A 99 -5.20 12.05 -11.79
C THR A 99 -3.88 11.49 -12.28
N SER A 100 -3.61 10.21 -11.96
CA SER A 100 -2.49 9.47 -12.55
C SER A 100 -2.50 9.59 -14.08
N GLY A 101 -1.36 9.96 -14.65
CA GLY A 101 -1.18 10.12 -16.10
C GLY A 101 -1.48 11.52 -16.65
N ASP A 102 -2.03 12.43 -15.84
CA ASP A 102 -2.14 13.84 -16.22
C ASP A 102 -0.76 14.42 -16.57
N THR A 103 -0.65 15.13 -17.70
CA THR A 103 0.58 15.80 -18.13
C THR A 103 0.51 17.26 -17.71
N ILE A 104 0.95 17.51 -16.48
CA ILE A 104 0.69 18.77 -15.78
C ILE A 104 1.82 19.77 -16.04
N THR A 105 1.44 21.03 -16.27
CA THR A 105 2.40 22.14 -16.26
C THR A 105 1.94 23.26 -15.34
N VAL A 106 2.90 24.04 -14.83
CA VAL A 106 2.66 25.20 -13.97
C VAL A 106 3.32 26.45 -14.56
N GLY A 107 2.70 27.61 -14.33
CA GLY A 107 3.24 28.92 -14.66
C GLY A 107 3.10 29.89 -13.50
N TYR A 108 3.96 30.91 -13.49
CA TYR A 108 3.94 32.04 -12.57
C TYR A 108 4.15 33.33 -13.35
N THR A 109 3.24 34.29 -13.21
CA THR A 109 3.36 35.65 -13.72
C THR A 109 3.51 36.62 -12.56
N ILE A 110 4.55 37.45 -12.60
CA ILE A 110 4.82 38.45 -11.55
C ILE A 110 3.58 39.35 -11.35
N PRO A 111 2.93 39.33 -10.18
CA PRO A 111 1.78 40.16 -9.89
C PRO A 111 2.21 41.59 -9.53
N GLY A 112 1.28 42.55 -9.62
CA GLY A 112 1.53 43.93 -9.16
C GLY A 112 1.65 44.08 -7.64
N SER A 113 1.17 43.10 -6.87
CA SER A 113 1.24 43.08 -5.40
C SER A 113 1.73 41.72 -4.91
N ASN A 114 2.58 41.73 -3.90
CA ASN A 114 3.14 40.54 -3.25
C ASN A 114 3.82 39.54 -4.21
N PRO A 115 4.78 39.96 -5.06
CA PRO A 115 5.51 39.03 -5.91
C PRO A 115 6.37 38.08 -5.07
N LEU A 116 6.66 36.90 -5.62
CA LEU A 116 7.65 36.00 -5.04
C LEU A 116 9.00 36.71 -5.02
N GLN A 117 9.58 36.86 -3.83
CA GLN A 117 10.88 37.49 -3.65
C GLN A 117 11.61 36.94 -2.42
N ASP A 118 12.94 37.05 -2.44
CA ASP A 118 13.77 36.72 -1.28
C ASP A 118 13.77 37.84 -0.22
N ALA A 119 14.56 37.65 0.84
CA ALA A 119 14.71 38.62 1.93
C ALA A 119 15.38 39.94 1.49
N ASP A 120 16.13 39.94 0.39
CA ASP A 120 16.78 41.13 -0.18
C ASP A 120 15.85 41.88 -1.16
N GLY A 121 14.64 41.36 -1.41
CA GLY A 121 13.67 41.93 -2.34
C GLY A 121 13.94 41.59 -3.81
N LYS A 122 14.76 40.59 -4.11
CA LYS A 122 14.96 40.12 -5.48
C LYS A 122 13.83 39.19 -5.88
N MET A 123 13.15 39.54 -6.96
CA MET A 123 11.96 38.84 -7.42
C MET A 123 12.32 37.59 -8.24
N SER A 124 11.50 36.55 -8.11
CA SER A 124 11.48 35.44 -9.05
C SER A 124 11.03 35.93 -10.43
N SER A 125 11.67 35.40 -11.47
CA SER A 125 11.26 35.69 -12.85
C SER A 125 9.93 35.00 -13.19
N THR A 126 9.18 35.58 -14.13
CA THR A 126 8.03 34.90 -14.75
C THR A 126 8.49 33.62 -15.43
N PHE A 127 7.75 32.53 -15.25
CA PHE A 127 7.93 31.27 -15.96
C PHE A 127 6.58 30.73 -16.42
N ALA A 128 6.57 29.93 -17.48
CA ALA A 128 5.35 29.40 -18.05
C ALA A 128 5.60 28.00 -18.62
N GLY A 129 4.69 27.07 -18.34
CA GLY A 129 4.75 25.73 -18.92
C GLY A 129 5.81 24.83 -18.30
N GLU A 130 6.27 25.12 -17.08
CA GLU A 130 7.21 24.25 -16.37
C GLU A 130 6.53 22.92 -16.04
N SER A 131 7.20 21.80 -16.33
CA SER A 131 6.63 20.47 -16.11
C SER A 131 6.48 20.19 -14.61
N VAL A 132 5.34 19.62 -14.23
CA VAL A 132 5.12 19.08 -12.89
C VAL A 132 5.21 17.55 -12.96
N THR A 133 6.12 16.97 -12.20
CA THR A 133 6.21 15.51 -12.06
C THR A 133 4.96 15.00 -11.35
N ASN A 134 4.14 14.22 -12.05
CA ASN A 134 2.94 13.61 -11.51
C ASN A 134 3.27 12.25 -10.89
N ASN A 135 3.38 12.21 -9.56
CA ASN A 135 3.65 10.99 -8.79
C ASN A 135 2.37 10.28 -8.33
N ILE A 136 1.19 10.72 -8.80
CA ILE A 136 -0.08 10.07 -8.44
C ILE A 136 -0.12 8.71 -9.10
N THR A 137 -0.21 7.66 -8.30
CA THR A 137 -0.40 6.29 -8.74
C THR A 137 -1.88 5.97 -8.84
N VAL A 138 -2.26 5.15 -9.83
CA VAL A 138 -3.65 4.65 -9.96
C VAL A 138 -4.08 3.89 -8.70
N PHE A 139 -3.13 3.28 -8.00
CA PHE A 139 -3.34 2.44 -6.82
C PHE A 139 -2.60 2.98 -5.59
N CYS A 140 -3.02 2.60 -4.38
CA CYS A 140 -2.20 2.78 -3.19
C CYS A 140 -0.89 2.00 -3.34
N ALA A 141 0.19 2.45 -2.70
CA ALA A 141 1.53 1.88 -2.87
C ALA A 141 1.55 0.36 -2.62
N GLU A 142 0.79 -0.09 -1.62
CA GLU A 142 0.68 -1.49 -1.24
C GLU A 142 0.03 -2.34 -2.34
N TYR A 143 -1.08 -1.88 -2.93
CA TYR A 143 -1.70 -2.61 -4.04
C TYR A 143 -0.93 -2.46 -5.35
N GLN A 144 -0.22 -1.35 -5.56
CA GLN A 144 0.64 -1.18 -6.72
C GLN A 144 1.72 -2.28 -6.77
N ALA A 145 2.33 -2.61 -5.65
CA ALA A 145 3.31 -3.70 -5.57
C ALA A 145 2.72 -5.06 -5.98
N VAL A 146 1.50 -5.35 -5.55
CA VAL A 146 0.76 -6.57 -5.96
C VAL A 146 0.44 -6.52 -7.46
N TYR A 147 -0.10 -5.39 -7.92
CA TYR A 147 -0.45 -5.21 -9.31
C TYR A 147 0.76 -5.39 -10.22
N ASP A 148 1.93 -4.87 -9.85
CA ASP A 148 3.19 -5.01 -10.59
C ASP A 148 3.70 -6.45 -10.62
N ALA A 149 3.51 -7.20 -9.54
CA ALA A 149 3.89 -8.61 -9.46
C ALA A 149 3.03 -9.54 -10.33
N TYR A 150 1.80 -9.18 -10.66
CA TYR A 150 0.98 -9.96 -11.58
C TYR A 150 1.61 -10.04 -12.97
N THR A 151 1.72 -11.24 -13.53
CA THR A 151 2.15 -11.41 -14.93
C THR A 151 1.02 -11.04 -15.88
N ILE A 152 -0.18 -11.57 -15.65
CA ILE A 152 -1.40 -11.15 -16.33
C ILE A 152 -2.12 -10.13 -15.43
N LYS A 153 -2.35 -8.92 -15.94
CA LYS A 153 -2.98 -7.85 -15.16
C LYS A 153 -4.51 -7.98 -15.15
N PRO A 154 -5.19 -7.73 -14.02
CA PRO A 154 -6.64 -7.61 -13.99
C PRO A 154 -7.10 -6.41 -14.81
N ASP A 155 -8.37 -6.44 -15.25
CA ASP A 155 -9.01 -5.26 -15.81
C ASP A 155 -9.12 -4.12 -14.77
N ALA A 156 -9.40 -2.91 -15.24
CA ALA A 156 -9.43 -1.73 -14.40
C ALA A 156 -10.48 -1.81 -13.27
N ALA A 157 -11.62 -2.46 -13.52
CA ALA A 157 -12.69 -2.60 -12.53
C ALA A 157 -12.27 -3.54 -11.40
N THR A 158 -11.73 -4.71 -11.75
CA THR A 158 -11.21 -5.70 -10.80
C THR A 158 -10.02 -5.13 -10.02
N ALA A 159 -9.14 -4.38 -10.68
CA ALA A 159 -8.02 -3.72 -10.02
C ALA A 159 -8.49 -2.65 -9.01
N ALA A 160 -9.52 -1.87 -9.34
CA ALA A 160 -10.08 -0.87 -8.44
C ALA A 160 -10.72 -1.48 -7.19
N ILE A 161 -11.38 -2.64 -7.33
CA ILE A 161 -11.95 -3.39 -6.19
C ILE A 161 -10.84 -3.74 -5.19
N TRP A 162 -9.77 -4.38 -5.67
CA TRP A 162 -8.68 -4.83 -4.81
C TRP A 162 -7.83 -3.68 -4.26
N ASN A 163 -7.62 -2.61 -5.03
CA ASN A 163 -7.02 -1.38 -4.52
C ASN A 163 -7.82 -0.79 -3.34
N THR A 164 -9.15 -0.78 -3.43
CA THR A 164 -10.04 -0.28 -2.38
C THR A 164 -9.93 -1.14 -1.11
N TYR A 165 -9.88 -2.47 -1.27
CA TYR A 165 -9.65 -3.40 -0.18
C TYR A 165 -8.33 -3.11 0.57
N VAL A 166 -7.22 -3.07 -0.16
CA VAL A 166 -5.89 -2.83 0.43
C VAL A 166 -5.79 -1.44 1.07
N ARG A 167 -6.29 -0.40 0.39
CA ARG A 167 -6.32 0.97 0.92
C ARG A 167 -7.11 1.07 2.23
N SER A 168 -8.23 0.36 2.33
CA SER A 168 -9.00 0.28 3.57
C SER A 168 -8.18 -0.38 4.68
N GLY A 169 -7.43 -1.44 4.36
CA GLY A 169 -6.54 -2.07 5.33
C GLY A 169 -5.39 -1.25 5.84
N VAL A 170 -4.81 -0.41 4.97
CA VAL A 170 -3.79 0.56 5.35
C VAL A 170 -4.39 1.61 6.27
N ALA A 171 -5.55 2.18 5.90
CA ALA A 171 -6.23 3.22 6.68
C ALA A 171 -6.70 2.72 8.05
N ASP A 172 -7.25 1.50 8.12
CA ASP A 172 -7.75 0.88 9.34
C ASP A 172 -6.64 0.19 10.17
N GLY A 173 -5.41 0.13 9.64
CA GLY A 173 -4.22 -0.37 10.32
C GLY A 173 -4.10 -1.90 10.42
N TRP A 174 -5.07 -2.67 9.95
CA TRP A 174 -4.95 -4.15 9.97
C TRP A 174 -3.93 -4.65 8.96
N TRP A 175 -3.72 -3.94 7.84
CA TRP A 175 -2.71 -4.31 6.85
C TRP A 175 -1.32 -4.35 7.48
N ALA A 176 -0.98 -3.39 8.35
CA ALA A 176 0.32 -3.33 9.02
C ALA A 176 0.54 -4.47 10.04
N LYS A 177 -0.54 -5.13 10.50
CA LYS A 177 -0.47 -6.25 11.45
C LYS A 177 -0.16 -7.58 10.77
N GLU A 178 -0.36 -7.70 9.47
CA GLU A 178 -0.20 -8.94 8.75
C GLU A 178 1.26 -9.18 8.32
N ASP A 179 1.69 -10.44 8.41
CA ASP A 179 2.97 -10.90 7.84
C ASP A 179 2.77 -11.39 6.41
N VAL A 180 1.66 -12.10 6.16
CA VAL A 180 1.31 -12.67 4.86
C VAL A 180 -0.20 -12.58 4.60
N GLU A 181 -0.55 -12.35 3.34
CA GLU A 181 -1.94 -12.40 2.86
C GLU A 181 -1.95 -12.97 1.44
N TYR A 182 -2.77 -13.98 1.21
CA TYR A 182 -2.99 -14.62 -0.08
C TYR A 182 -4.46 -14.43 -0.46
N VAL A 183 -4.70 -13.67 -1.53
CA VAL A 183 -6.05 -13.51 -2.08
C VAL A 183 -6.21 -14.48 -3.24
N TYR A 184 -6.67 -15.69 -2.91
CA TYR A 184 -6.93 -16.74 -3.89
C TYR A 184 -8.02 -16.37 -4.91
N ALA A 185 -8.91 -15.42 -4.59
CA ALA A 185 -9.93 -14.89 -5.50
C ALA A 185 -9.35 -13.94 -6.58
N ALA A 186 -8.15 -14.22 -7.10
CA ALA A 186 -7.58 -13.46 -8.21
C ALA A 186 -8.35 -13.70 -9.52
N HIS A 187 -8.22 -12.76 -10.46
CA HIS A 187 -8.87 -12.82 -11.77
C HIS A 187 -8.37 -13.95 -12.69
N THR A 188 -7.16 -14.46 -12.45
CA THR A 188 -6.56 -15.63 -13.12
C THR A 188 -5.55 -16.30 -12.20
N ASN A 189 -5.04 -17.46 -12.61
CA ASN A 189 -3.90 -18.13 -11.98
C ASN A 189 -3.02 -18.85 -13.02
N ASP A 190 -3.00 -18.38 -14.27
CA ASP A 190 -2.22 -19.03 -15.34
C ASP A 190 -0.71 -18.99 -15.06
N ASN A 191 -0.23 -17.97 -14.34
CA ASN A 191 1.16 -17.84 -13.93
C ASN A 191 1.32 -17.70 -12.40
N GLY A 192 0.36 -18.22 -11.63
CA GLY A 192 0.42 -18.18 -10.16
C GLY A 192 -0.07 -16.88 -9.52
N GLU A 193 -0.82 -16.04 -10.25
CA GLU A 193 -1.34 -14.77 -9.73
C GLU A 193 -2.12 -14.94 -8.41
N ALA A 194 -2.93 -15.98 -8.28
CA ALA A 194 -3.69 -16.25 -7.05
C ALA A 194 -2.83 -16.72 -5.87
N LEU A 195 -1.56 -17.06 -6.10
CA LEU A 195 -0.64 -17.59 -5.09
C LEU A 195 0.34 -16.54 -4.54
N ILE A 196 0.34 -15.33 -5.10
CA ILE A 196 1.22 -14.24 -4.65
C ILE A 196 0.89 -13.87 -3.20
N ASN A 197 1.93 -13.67 -2.39
CA ASN A 197 1.80 -13.03 -1.09
C ASN A 197 1.64 -11.51 -1.27
N TRP A 198 0.44 -10.99 -1.08
CA TRP A 198 0.13 -9.59 -1.30
C TRP A 198 0.84 -8.64 -0.33
N LYS A 199 1.28 -9.15 0.84
CA LYS A 199 2.05 -8.36 1.81
C LYS A 199 3.46 -8.04 1.30
N ASN A 200 4.07 -8.96 0.57
CA ASN A 200 5.42 -8.80 0.02
C ASN A 200 5.62 -9.76 -1.16
N PRO A 201 5.15 -9.38 -2.37
CA PRO A 201 5.21 -10.26 -3.54
C PRO A 201 6.61 -10.80 -3.82
N GLY A 202 6.72 -12.09 -4.15
CA GLY A 202 7.99 -12.79 -4.33
C GLY A 202 8.61 -13.32 -3.03
N THR A 203 8.08 -12.94 -1.86
CA THR A 203 8.52 -13.43 -0.56
C THR A 203 7.42 -14.25 0.10
N PHE A 204 7.67 -15.55 0.28
CA PHE A 204 6.67 -16.50 0.76
C PHE A 204 5.41 -16.56 -0.12
N ASP A 205 5.56 -16.36 -1.43
CA ASP A 205 4.50 -16.69 -2.38
C ASP A 205 4.15 -18.18 -2.22
N ALA A 206 2.85 -18.48 -2.25
CA ALA A 206 2.35 -19.82 -2.01
C ALA A 206 2.64 -20.76 -3.20
N ALA A 207 2.62 -22.06 -2.93
CA ALA A 207 2.79 -23.10 -3.93
C ALA A 207 1.63 -24.09 -3.87
N ALA A 208 0.95 -24.30 -5.00
CA ALA A 208 -0.11 -25.28 -5.12
C ALA A 208 0.46 -26.68 -5.38
N PHE A 209 -0.06 -27.69 -4.69
CA PHE A 209 0.35 -29.08 -4.81
C PHE A 209 -0.78 -29.97 -5.34
N ASN A 210 -0.46 -30.81 -6.32
CA ASN A 210 -1.39 -31.70 -7.01
C ASN A 210 -2.56 -30.99 -7.72
N ALA A 211 -2.36 -29.71 -8.09
CA ALA A 211 -3.27 -28.89 -8.88
C ALA A 211 -4.71 -28.79 -8.32
N PRO A 212 -4.93 -28.14 -7.16
CA PRO A 212 -6.27 -27.74 -6.71
C PRO A 212 -6.99 -26.97 -7.82
N ALA A 213 -8.31 -27.19 -7.95
CA ALA A 213 -9.08 -26.56 -9.02
C ALA A 213 -9.25 -25.07 -8.75
N PHE A 214 -8.88 -24.22 -9.70
CA PHE A 214 -9.01 -22.76 -9.60
C PHE A 214 -10.23 -22.26 -10.36
N VAL A 215 -10.94 -21.28 -9.79
CA VAL A 215 -11.98 -20.51 -10.48
C VAL A 215 -11.70 -19.02 -10.30
N ALA A 216 -11.64 -18.28 -11.41
CA ALA A 216 -11.37 -16.84 -11.41
C ALA A 216 -12.35 -16.07 -10.52
N ASN A 217 -11.83 -15.10 -9.75
CA ASN A 217 -12.57 -14.27 -8.79
C ASN A 217 -13.22 -15.06 -7.63
N GLU A 218 -12.91 -16.35 -7.50
CA GLU A 218 -13.46 -17.17 -6.44
C GLU A 218 -12.39 -17.94 -5.66
N GLY A 219 -11.41 -18.54 -6.32
CA GLY A 219 -10.26 -19.19 -5.69
C GLY A 219 -10.23 -20.71 -5.82
N PHE A 220 -9.48 -21.38 -4.94
CA PHE A 220 -9.09 -22.78 -5.08
C PHE A 220 -10.00 -23.76 -4.34
N THR A 221 -10.39 -24.85 -5.00
CA THR A 221 -11.12 -25.99 -4.44
C THR A 221 -10.19 -27.18 -4.30
N GLY A 222 -10.10 -27.75 -3.09
CA GLY A 222 -9.39 -29.02 -2.87
C GLY A 222 -10.22 -30.24 -3.28
N ASN A 223 -9.56 -31.40 -3.42
CA ASN A 223 -10.22 -32.67 -3.72
C ASN A 223 -10.47 -33.55 -2.47
N GLY A 224 -10.19 -33.04 -1.27
CA GLY A 224 -10.35 -33.79 -0.02
C GLY A 224 -9.37 -34.94 0.21
N THR A 225 -8.32 -35.10 -0.62
CA THR A 225 -7.41 -36.26 -0.52
C THR A 225 -5.92 -35.95 -0.71
N THR A 226 -5.53 -35.16 -1.71
CA THR A 226 -4.12 -34.96 -2.07
C THR A 226 -3.76 -33.52 -2.43
N GLN A 227 -4.76 -32.67 -2.63
CA GLN A 227 -4.60 -31.29 -3.10
C GLN A 227 -4.52 -30.32 -1.94
N TYR A 228 -3.51 -29.46 -1.95
CA TYR A 228 -3.32 -28.42 -0.96
C TYR A 228 -2.49 -27.26 -1.50
N ILE A 229 -2.36 -26.20 -0.70
CA ILE A 229 -1.47 -25.08 -1.01
C ILE A 229 -0.54 -24.90 0.20
N ASP A 230 0.77 -24.89 -0.05
CA ASP A 230 1.78 -24.48 0.94
C ASP A 230 1.93 -22.96 0.87
N CYS A 231 1.69 -22.25 1.97
CA CYS A 231 1.92 -20.80 2.02
C CYS A 231 3.41 -20.44 2.00
N ASN A 232 4.33 -21.41 2.08
CA ASN A 232 5.78 -21.20 2.21
C ASN A 232 6.19 -20.34 3.43
N TRP A 233 5.26 -20.10 4.37
CA TRP A 233 5.47 -19.24 5.53
C TRP A 233 5.35 -20.01 6.83
N ASN A 234 6.37 -19.91 7.68
CA ASN A 234 6.49 -20.59 8.96
C ASN A 234 6.33 -19.61 10.14
N PRO A 235 5.32 -19.77 11.01
CA PRO A 235 5.07 -18.81 12.09
C PRO A 235 6.28 -18.57 13.01
N SER A 236 7.01 -19.62 13.39
CA SER A 236 8.15 -19.50 14.31
C SER A 236 9.41 -18.91 13.66
N ALA A 237 9.59 -19.09 12.35
CA ALA A 237 10.81 -18.69 11.65
C ALA A 237 10.64 -17.39 10.85
N ASN A 238 9.41 -17.06 10.45
CA ASN A 238 9.11 -15.96 9.54
C ASN A 238 8.08 -14.97 10.10
N GLY A 239 7.48 -15.25 11.26
CA GLY A 239 6.60 -14.31 11.95
C GLY A 239 7.39 -13.11 12.49
N VAL A 240 7.09 -11.92 11.97
CA VAL A 240 7.59 -10.65 12.51
C VAL A 240 6.53 -10.06 13.42
N ASN A 241 5.29 -9.99 12.92
CA ASN A 241 4.12 -9.52 13.66
C ASN A 241 3.44 -10.66 14.43
N TYR A 242 3.38 -11.84 13.83
CA TYR A 242 2.89 -13.06 14.47
C TYR A 242 3.88 -13.51 15.55
N VAL A 243 3.50 -13.32 16.81
CA VAL A 243 4.30 -13.69 17.98
C VAL A 243 3.47 -14.44 19.02
N LEU A 244 4.13 -15.03 20.02
CA LEU A 244 3.52 -15.97 20.96
C LEU A 244 2.20 -15.48 21.60
N ASN A 245 2.16 -14.22 22.00
CA ASN A 245 1.02 -13.61 22.69
C ASN A 245 0.24 -12.60 21.84
N SER A 246 0.60 -12.46 20.56
CA SER A 246 -0.06 -11.57 19.61
C SER A 246 -0.01 -12.24 18.24
N ALA A 247 -1.06 -12.98 17.91
CA ALA A 247 -1.11 -13.81 16.72
C ALA A 247 -2.54 -13.84 16.14
N SER A 248 -2.66 -13.85 14.83
CA SER A 248 -3.90 -14.15 14.13
C SER A 248 -3.66 -14.97 12.87
N MET A 249 -4.69 -15.72 12.49
CA MET A 249 -4.77 -16.42 11.22
C MET A 249 -6.22 -16.40 10.75
N GLY A 250 -6.46 -16.30 9.45
CA GLY A 250 -7.81 -16.36 8.93
C GLY A 250 -7.92 -16.97 7.55
N VAL A 251 -9.15 -17.33 7.20
CA VAL A 251 -9.51 -17.96 5.93
C VAL A 251 -10.93 -17.56 5.52
N TYR A 252 -11.14 -17.32 4.22
CA TYR A 252 -12.46 -17.11 3.64
C TYR A 252 -12.89 -18.34 2.84
N ILE A 253 -14.04 -18.93 3.19
CA ILE A 253 -14.54 -20.19 2.64
C ILE A 253 -15.85 -19.96 1.89
N ARG A 254 -16.00 -20.49 0.67
CA ARG A 254 -17.21 -20.26 -0.15
C ARG A 254 -18.21 -21.39 -0.22
N THR A 255 -17.77 -22.62 0.05
CA THR A 255 -18.63 -23.81 -0.03
C THR A 255 -18.98 -24.32 1.36
N ASN A 256 -20.25 -24.71 1.58
CA ASN A 256 -20.67 -25.32 2.84
C ASN A 256 -20.46 -26.83 2.81
N VAL A 257 -19.35 -27.29 3.39
CA VAL A 257 -19.02 -28.70 3.58
C VAL A 257 -18.85 -28.98 5.07
N LYS A 258 -19.41 -30.11 5.52
CA LYS A 258 -19.18 -30.69 6.85
C LYS A 258 -18.22 -31.85 6.73
N GLU A 259 -17.06 -31.76 7.39
CA GLU A 259 -16.02 -32.78 7.30
C GLU A 259 -15.01 -32.65 8.45
N ALA A 260 -14.43 -33.77 8.87
CA ALA A 260 -13.39 -33.80 9.89
C ALA A 260 -12.01 -33.48 9.26
N LYS A 261 -11.87 -32.30 8.66
CA LYS A 261 -10.70 -31.85 7.88
C LYS A 261 -10.32 -30.41 8.21
N PHE A 262 -9.10 -30.01 7.86
CA PHE A 262 -8.54 -28.71 8.24
C PHE A 262 -8.57 -27.73 7.06
N ASP A 263 -9.00 -26.51 7.31
CA ASP A 263 -9.13 -25.47 6.28
C ASP A 263 -7.81 -24.75 6.03
N ILE A 264 -7.13 -24.44 7.13
CA ILE A 264 -5.80 -23.86 7.15
C ILE A 264 -5.08 -24.27 8.43
N GLY A 265 -3.78 -24.54 8.36
CA GLY A 265 -2.95 -24.61 9.55
C GLY A 265 -1.74 -25.51 9.48
N ALA A 266 -1.03 -25.55 10.60
CA ALA A 266 0.12 -26.40 10.83
C ALA A 266 0.22 -26.82 12.30
N ASN A 267 1.03 -27.84 12.56
CA ASN A 267 1.53 -28.20 13.87
C ASN A 267 2.88 -28.91 13.77
N ASN A 268 3.58 -29.00 14.91
CA ASN A 268 4.78 -29.82 15.03
C ASN A 268 4.40 -31.32 15.17
N ILE A 269 5.36 -32.21 14.88
CA ILE A 269 5.23 -33.67 15.04
C ILE A 269 4.90 -34.02 16.50
N GLY A 270 4.03 -35.01 16.72
CA GLY A 270 3.69 -35.54 18.07
C GLY A 270 2.29 -35.16 18.58
N GLN A 271 1.41 -34.74 17.68
CA GLN A 271 0.03 -34.24 17.84
C GLN A 271 -0.13 -32.89 18.58
N HIS A 272 -0.24 -31.84 17.74
CA HIS A 272 -0.77 -30.47 17.96
C HIS A 272 -0.02 -29.53 18.93
N ILE A 273 1.15 -29.88 19.44
CA ILE A 273 1.97 -28.94 20.24
C ILE A 273 2.77 -28.08 19.25
N ASN A 274 2.62 -26.78 18.98
CA ASN A 274 1.77 -25.71 19.51
C ASN A 274 0.96 -25.07 18.37
N ALA A 275 -0.11 -25.77 18.01
CA ALA A 275 -0.83 -25.63 16.76
C ALA A 275 -1.42 -24.24 16.48
N THR A 276 -1.42 -23.91 15.19
CA THR A 276 -2.09 -22.77 14.58
C THR A 276 -2.95 -23.29 13.44
N GLN A 277 -4.27 -23.41 13.68
CA GLN A 277 -5.21 -24.18 12.86
C GLN A 277 -6.60 -23.55 12.88
N ILE A 278 -7.31 -23.66 11.75
CA ILE A 278 -8.75 -23.38 11.66
C ILE A 278 -9.45 -24.57 10.99
N ILE A 279 -10.57 -24.93 11.60
CA ILE A 279 -11.58 -25.86 11.10
C ILE A 279 -12.90 -25.11 11.17
N ALA A 280 -13.51 -24.85 10.02
CA ALA A 280 -14.75 -24.13 9.93
C ALA A 280 -15.94 -24.99 10.34
N ARG A 281 -16.00 -26.27 9.96
CA ARG A 281 -17.12 -27.14 10.32
C ARG A 281 -16.71 -28.60 10.38
N TRP A 282 -16.52 -29.08 11.60
CA TRP A 282 -16.21 -30.46 11.91
C TRP A 282 -17.45 -31.36 11.85
N SER A 283 -17.27 -32.68 12.02
CA SER A 283 -18.34 -33.68 11.93
C SER A 283 -19.45 -33.52 12.96
N ASP A 284 -19.18 -32.82 14.06
CA ASP A 284 -20.09 -32.52 15.17
C ASP A 284 -20.76 -31.14 15.04
N ASP A 285 -20.66 -30.50 13.87
CA ASP A 285 -21.24 -29.18 13.62
C ASP A 285 -20.67 -28.07 14.50
N ASN A 286 -19.40 -28.18 14.90
CA ASN A 286 -18.63 -27.11 15.53
C ASN A 286 -17.53 -26.58 14.60
N ALA A 287 -17.22 -25.29 14.74
CA ALA A 287 -15.96 -24.72 14.27
C ALA A 287 -14.92 -24.84 15.39
N TYR A 288 -13.65 -25.03 15.01
CA TYR A 288 -12.53 -25.14 15.94
C TYR A 288 -11.33 -24.31 15.49
N ILE A 289 -10.63 -23.74 16.46
CA ILE A 289 -9.31 -23.14 16.26
C ILE A 289 -8.30 -23.65 17.26
N ARG A 290 -7.04 -23.53 16.88
CA ARG A 290 -5.88 -23.56 17.77
C ARG A 290 -4.98 -22.40 17.39
N ILE A 291 -4.40 -21.72 18.36
CA ILE A 291 -3.43 -20.66 18.10
C ILE A 291 -2.39 -20.59 19.22
N ASN A 292 -1.16 -20.95 18.86
CA ASN A 292 -0.02 -21.06 19.78
C ASN A 292 -0.26 -21.98 20.98
N THR A 293 -1.11 -22.99 20.81
CA THR A 293 -1.46 -23.98 21.83
C THR A 293 -2.03 -25.24 21.20
N ALA A 294 -1.94 -26.37 21.89
CA ALA A 294 -2.57 -27.62 21.47
C ALA A 294 -4.08 -27.67 21.80
N THR A 295 -4.54 -26.85 22.75
CA THR A 295 -5.93 -26.85 23.21
C THR A 295 -6.86 -26.26 22.16
N PRO A 296 -7.86 -27.01 21.66
CA PRO A 296 -8.86 -26.45 20.76
C PRO A 296 -9.80 -25.51 21.50
N LEU A 297 -10.16 -24.41 20.84
CA LEU A 297 -11.32 -23.59 21.17
C LEU A 297 -12.37 -23.80 20.09
N GLY A 298 -13.62 -24.08 20.45
CA GLY A 298 -14.69 -24.29 19.48
C GLY A 298 -16.04 -23.73 19.88
N GLY A 299 -16.90 -23.56 18.88
CA GLY A 299 -18.26 -23.07 19.01
C GLY A 299 -19.16 -23.63 17.91
N GLY A 300 -20.47 -23.67 18.16
CA GLY A 300 -21.45 -24.24 17.24
C GLY A 300 -21.44 -23.55 15.87
N ASN A 301 -21.39 -24.34 14.80
CA ASN A 301 -21.39 -23.86 13.43
C ASN A 301 -22.04 -24.83 12.43
N LEU A 302 -23.19 -24.42 11.89
CA LEU A 302 -23.97 -25.20 10.92
C LEU A 302 -23.67 -24.86 9.45
N ASP A 303 -22.76 -23.91 9.20
CA ASP A 303 -22.41 -23.46 7.85
C ASP A 303 -20.92 -23.09 7.79
N SER A 304 -20.12 -23.82 7.01
CA SER A 304 -18.69 -23.52 6.87
C SER A 304 -18.38 -22.31 6.01
N ARG A 305 -19.36 -21.66 5.38
CA ARG A 305 -19.12 -20.47 4.56
C ARG A 305 -18.81 -19.23 5.39
N GLY A 306 -17.97 -18.39 4.81
CA GLY A 306 -17.64 -17.06 5.27
C GLY A 306 -16.23 -16.89 5.80
N MET A 307 -16.02 -15.80 6.54
CA MET A 307 -14.73 -15.42 7.11
C MET A 307 -14.55 -16.05 8.48
N TYR A 308 -13.44 -16.74 8.68
CA TYR A 308 -13.00 -17.23 9.98
C TYR A 308 -11.71 -16.54 10.38
N VAL A 309 -11.65 -16.04 11.61
CA VAL A 309 -10.43 -15.48 12.19
C VAL A 309 -10.18 -16.11 13.54
N SER A 310 -9.02 -16.73 13.68
CA SER A 310 -8.43 -17.13 14.95
C SER A 310 -7.55 -15.98 15.44
N ALA A 311 -7.77 -15.46 16.64
CA ALA A 311 -6.99 -14.34 17.17
C ALA A 311 -6.60 -14.51 18.64
N ARG A 312 -5.33 -14.22 18.92
CA ARG A 312 -4.75 -14.12 20.25
C ARG A 312 -4.14 -12.74 20.42
N THR A 313 -4.60 -11.98 21.42
CA THR A 313 -4.11 -10.61 21.69
C THR A 313 -3.38 -10.48 23.03
N ALA A 314 -3.39 -11.54 23.84
CA ALA A 314 -2.60 -11.66 25.05
C ALA A 314 -2.33 -13.14 25.36
N VAL A 315 -1.54 -13.42 26.39
CA VAL A 315 -1.22 -14.79 26.83
C VAL A 315 -2.48 -15.62 27.05
N ASN A 316 -3.55 -15.04 27.60
CA ASN A 316 -4.80 -15.70 28.00
C ASN A 316 -6.04 -15.09 27.34
N VAL A 317 -5.90 -14.55 26.12
CA VAL A 317 -7.05 -14.04 25.34
C VAL A 317 -7.00 -14.69 23.97
N ASN A 318 -7.90 -15.64 23.72
CA ASN A 318 -8.05 -16.35 22.46
C ASN A 318 -9.51 -16.29 22.00
N ASN A 319 -9.75 -15.93 20.74
CA ASN A 319 -11.09 -15.77 20.17
C ASN A 319 -11.18 -16.46 18.81
N LEU A 320 -12.33 -17.10 18.58
CA LEU A 320 -12.77 -17.59 17.27
C LEU A 320 -13.89 -16.68 16.77
N TYR A 321 -13.62 -16.00 15.66
CA TYR A 321 -14.59 -15.17 14.96
C TYR A 321 -15.13 -15.88 13.72
N LYS A 322 -16.43 -15.75 13.48
CA LYS A 322 -17.07 -16.07 12.21
C LYS A 322 -17.89 -14.86 11.76
N ASN A 323 -17.63 -14.35 10.56
CA ASN A 323 -18.36 -13.23 9.97
C ASN A 323 -18.53 -12.07 10.95
N LYS A 324 -17.40 -11.63 11.54
CA LYS A 324 -17.30 -10.58 12.59
C LYS A 324 -17.73 -11.00 14.01
N VAL A 325 -18.54 -12.05 14.15
CA VAL A 325 -19.07 -12.45 15.46
C VAL A 325 -18.10 -13.39 16.18
N SER A 326 -17.74 -13.07 17.43
CA SER A 326 -17.02 -14.02 18.29
C SER A 326 -17.95 -15.18 18.66
N ILE A 327 -17.73 -16.36 18.07
CA ILE A 327 -18.54 -17.56 18.33
C ILE A 327 -17.96 -18.45 19.43
N ALA A 328 -16.71 -18.24 19.81
CA ALA A 328 -16.10 -18.85 20.98
C ALA A 328 -14.93 -17.99 21.51
N ASN A 329 -14.68 -18.04 22.82
CA ASN A 329 -13.53 -17.41 23.48
C ASN A 329 -13.00 -18.31 24.60
N SER A 330 -11.71 -18.17 24.94
CA SER A 330 -11.08 -18.90 26.02
C SER A 330 -9.96 -18.09 26.69
N ALA A 331 -9.68 -18.43 27.95
CA ALA A 331 -8.54 -17.94 28.72
C ALA A 331 -7.31 -18.87 28.67
N ASP A 332 -7.29 -19.86 27.77
CA ASP A 332 -6.16 -20.78 27.61
C ASP A 332 -4.86 -20.04 27.27
N ALA A 333 -3.84 -20.29 28.10
CA ALA A 333 -2.52 -19.73 27.93
C ALA A 333 -1.89 -20.17 26.59
N SER A 334 -1.15 -19.27 25.96
CA SER A 334 -0.21 -19.63 24.89
C SER A 334 0.90 -20.52 25.45
N VAL A 335 1.43 -21.41 24.61
CA VAL A 335 2.45 -22.40 24.99
C VAL A 335 3.70 -22.24 24.13
N GLY A 336 3.56 -22.12 22.82
CA GLY A 336 4.68 -21.92 21.90
C GLY A 336 4.21 -21.63 20.47
N LEU A 337 5.16 -21.41 19.56
CA LEU A 337 4.88 -21.23 18.13
C LEU A 337 5.03 -22.56 17.37
N THR A 338 4.22 -22.76 16.33
CA THR A 338 4.41 -23.86 15.38
C THR A 338 5.61 -23.59 14.47
N SER A 339 6.44 -24.61 14.24
CA SER A 339 7.66 -24.53 13.42
C SER A 339 7.55 -25.21 12.07
N SER A 340 6.36 -25.19 11.47
CA SER A 340 6.07 -25.74 10.15
C SER A 340 5.32 -24.72 9.32
N ASN A 341 5.45 -24.80 7.99
CA ASN A 341 4.74 -23.89 7.09
C ASN A 341 3.23 -24.06 7.23
N ILE A 342 2.49 -22.97 7.17
CA ILE A 342 1.03 -23.01 7.12
C ILE A 342 0.57 -23.56 5.77
N TYR A 343 -0.30 -24.58 5.79
CA TYR A 343 -0.97 -25.08 4.59
C TYR A 343 -2.42 -24.62 4.57
N THR A 344 -2.97 -24.37 3.39
CA THR A 344 -4.42 -24.26 3.17
C THR A 344 -4.92 -25.47 2.38
N LEU A 345 -6.22 -25.75 2.47
CA LEU A 345 -6.87 -26.96 1.94
C LEU A 345 -6.41 -28.28 2.60
N ALA A 346 -5.52 -28.22 3.58
CA ALA A 346 -5.00 -29.33 4.37
C ALA A 346 -4.35 -28.77 5.64
N ARG A 347 -3.67 -29.62 6.38
CA ARG A 347 -2.79 -29.24 7.48
C ARG A 347 -1.38 -29.77 7.28
N ASN A 348 -0.39 -28.98 7.70
CA ASN A 348 1.00 -29.41 7.81
C ASN A 348 1.28 -30.06 9.18
N ASP A 349 1.52 -31.36 9.22
CA ASP A 349 1.97 -32.11 10.40
C ASP A 349 3.48 -32.34 10.33
N GLY A 350 4.26 -31.33 10.73
CA GLY A 350 5.72 -31.45 10.80
C GLY A 350 6.43 -31.71 9.47
N GLY A 351 5.88 -31.22 8.36
CA GLY A 351 6.37 -31.41 6.99
C GLY A 351 5.52 -32.38 6.15
N SER A 352 4.50 -33.01 6.74
CA SER A 352 3.58 -33.90 6.02
C SER A 352 2.20 -33.26 5.86
N ALA A 353 1.71 -33.15 4.63
CA ALA A 353 0.34 -32.72 4.38
C ALA A 353 -0.65 -33.83 4.77
N LEU A 354 -1.58 -33.52 5.68
CA LEU A 354 -2.63 -34.42 6.15
C LEU A 354 -3.99 -33.71 6.16
N ASP A 355 -5.06 -34.50 6.29
CA ASP A 355 -6.42 -34.00 6.53
C ASP A 355 -6.92 -32.96 5.51
N PHE A 356 -6.67 -33.26 4.23
CA PHE A 356 -7.11 -32.50 3.06
C PHE A 356 -8.64 -32.32 3.01
N ASN A 357 -9.09 -31.13 2.64
CA ASN A 357 -10.50 -30.78 2.58
C ASN A 357 -10.98 -30.55 1.13
N ALA A 358 -12.31 -30.55 0.93
CA ALA A 358 -12.94 -30.36 -0.38
C ALA A 358 -13.63 -28.99 -0.52
N LYS A 359 -13.31 -28.03 0.35
CA LYS A 359 -13.90 -26.69 0.31
C LYS A 359 -13.20 -25.83 -0.72
N GLN A 360 -13.85 -24.71 -1.04
CA GLN A 360 -13.26 -23.65 -1.85
C GLN A 360 -12.87 -22.44 -1.01
N LEU A 361 -11.60 -22.04 -1.12
CA LEU A 361 -11.01 -20.95 -0.36
C LEU A 361 -10.72 -19.74 -1.25
N SER A 362 -11.06 -18.54 -0.76
CA SER A 362 -10.85 -17.27 -1.48
C SER A 362 -9.72 -16.42 -0.91
N MET A 363 -9.32 -16.67 0.33
CA MET A 363 -8.25 -15.92 0.99
C MET A 363 -7.69 -16.72 2.16
N ALA A 364 -6.42 -16.49 2.45
CA ALA A 364 -5.77 -16.84 3.71
C ALA A 364 -4.82 -15.72 4.17
N PHE A 365 -4.65 -15.53 5.48
CA PHE A 365 -3.69 -14.57 6.02
C PHE A 365 -3.19 -14.99 7.40
N ALA A 366 -2.07 -14.40 7.82
CA ALA A 366 -1.56 -14.51 9.19
C ALA A 366 -0.79 -13.26 9.61
N GLY A 367 -0.78 -12.97 10.91
CA GLY A 367 -0.11 -11.79 11.47
C GLY A 367 -0.20 -11.66 12.99
N ALA A 368 -0.03 -10.43 13.49
CA ALA A 368 -0.26 -10.08 14.90
C ALA A 368 -1.71 -10.31 15.34
N GLY A 369 -1.94 -10.25 16.65
CA GLY A 369 -3.26 -10.41 17.25
C GLY A 369 -4.25 -9.36 16.76
N MET A 370 -5.33 -9.81 16.11
CA MET A 370 -6.43 -8.94 15.69
C MET A 370 -7.43 -8.73 16.82
N THR A 371 -7.79 -7.47 17.05
CA THR A 371 -8.90 -7.07 17.93
C THR A 371 -10.24 -7.26 17.21
N GLN A 372 -11.35 -7.15 17.95
CA GLN A 372 -12.70 -7.16 17.36
C GLN A 372 -12.85 -6.10 16.25
N THR A 373 -12.28 -4.90 16.43
CA THR A 373 -12.34 -3.84 15.41
C THR A 373 -11.57 -4.21 14.15
N ASP A 374 -10.37 -4.78 14.30
CA ASP A 374 -9.59 -5.25 13.14
C ASP A 374 -10.36 -6.32 12.36
N VAL A 375 -10.96 -7.29 13.09
CA VAL A 375 -11.77 -8.36 12.49
C VAL A 375 -12.97 -7.80 11.76
N ASN A 376 -13.68 -6.83 12.35
CA ASN A 376 -14.82 -6.17 11.72
C ASN A 376 -14.41 -5.52 10.41
N ASN A 377 -13.38 -4.66 10.46
CA ASN A 377 -12.94 -3.86 9.33
C ASN A 377 -12.42 -4.76 8.19
N LYS A 378 -11.56 -5.75 8.48
CA LYS A 378 -11.06 -6.67 7.45
C LYS A 378 -12.18 -7.53 6.85
N THR A 379 -13.07 -8.06 7.69
CA THR A 379 -14.19 -8.90 7.20
C THR A 379 -15.13 -8.09 6.31
N ASP A 380 -15.46 -6.86 6.69
CA ASP A 380 -16.32 -5.98 5.89
C ASP A 380 -15.65 -5.57 4.58
N ALA A 381 -14.37 -5.19 4.62
CA ALA A 381 -13.61 -4.81 3.43
C ALA A 381 -13.50 -5.98 2.43
N PHE A 382 -13.15 -7.19 2.91
CA PHE A 382 -13.04 -8.35 2.03
C PHE A 382 -14.39 -8.80 1.50
N ASN A 383 -15.45 -8.81 2.34
CA ASN A 383 -16.78 -9.19 1.87
C ASN A 383 -17.36 -8.17 0.87
N ALA A 384 -17.04 -6.88 1.02
CA ALA A 384 -17.38 -5.85 0.04
C ALA A 384 -16.66 -6.10 -1.30
N ALA A 385 -15.38 -6.48 -1.28
CA ALA A 385 -14.65 -6.85 -2.49
C ALA A 385 -15.27 -8.07 -3.19
N MET A 386 -15.55 -9.15 -2.44
CA MET A 386 -16.22 -10.33 -2.98
C MET A 386 -17.64 -10.03 -3.49
N THR A 387 -18.37 -9.10 -2.87
CA THR A 387 -19.69 -8.65 -3.33
C THR A 387 -19.59 -7.91 -4.66
N ALA A 388 -18.59 -7.05 -4.82
CA ALA A 388 -18.33 -6.34 -6.06
C ALA A 388 -17.93 -7.28 -7.22
N LEU A 389 -17.30 -8.41 -6.91
CA LEU A 389 -17.02 -9.50 -7.85
C LEU A 389 -18.23 -10.40 -8.12
N GLY A 390 -19.30 -10.29 -7.32
CA GLY A 390 -20.49 -11.14 -7.41
C GLY A 390 -20.30 -12.55 -6.83
N THR A 391 -19.29 -12.76 -5.99
CA THR A 391 -18.85 -14.08 -5.50
C THR A 391 -18.88 -14.21 -3.96
N ASN A 392 -19.50 -13.27 -3.24
CA ASN A 392 -19.65 -13.33 -1.78
C ASN A 392 -20.59 -14.45 -1.33
N VAL A 393 -20.47 -14.86 -0.06
CA VAL A 393 -21.26 -15.99 0.48
C VAL A 393 -21.94 -15.72 1.82
N PHE A 394 -21.82 -14.51 2.36
CA PHE A 394 -22.55 -14.05 3.55
C PHE A 394 -22.76 -12.55 3.57
#